data_AF-Q60371-F1
#
_entry.id   AF-Q60371-F1
#
_cell.length_a   1.000
_cell.length_b   1.000
_cell.length_c   1.000
_cell.angle_alpha   90.00
_cell.angle_beta   90.00
_cell.angle_gamma   90.00
#
_symmetry.space_group_name_H-M   'P 1'
#
loop_
_entity.id
_entity.type
_entity.pdbx_description
1 polymer ?
#
loop_
_entity_poly.entity_id
_entity_poly.type
_entity_poly.pdbx_seq_one_letter_code
_entity_poly.pdbx_strand_id
1 'polypeptide(L)'
;MIILDFSQFLPDIGSGFIIGFVIGWAAKKAIKVVAFLIGIYILSLLYLAKIGVISINKEAFSALLGNLENSLLVFGDKIIGLIHSFSFGTSFLIGFGLGFKKG
;
A
#
# COMPACT_ATOMS: atom_id res chain seq x y z
N MET A 1 38.73 -10.10 11.30
CA MET A 1 37.47 -10.14 12.05
C MET A 1 36.77 -8.82 11.82
N ILE A 2 35.88 -8.72 10.84
CA ILE A 2 34.97 -7.57 10.76
C ILE A 2 34.06 -7.77 11.95
N ILE A 3 34.33 -7.03 13.03
CA ILE A 3 33.39 -6.89 14.13
C ILE A 3 32.17 -6.33 13.43
N LEU A 4 31.15 -7.17 13.24
CA LEU A 4 29.82 -6.68 12.93
C LEU A 4 29.48 -5.82 14.13
N ASP A 5 29.79 -4.54 14.05
CA ASP A 5 29.41 -3.56 15.03
C ASP A 5 27.90 -3.48 14.93
N PHE A 6 27.23 -4.39 15.63
CA PHE A 6 25.79 -4.37 15.80
C PHE A 6 25.36 -2.98 16.27
N SER A 7 26.24 -2.23 16.95
CA SER A 7 26.10 -0.81 17.30
C SER A 7 25.86 0.14 16.12
N GLN A 8 26.41 -0.10 14.91
CA GLN A 8 26.12 0.67 13.70
C GLN A 8 24.82 0.21 13.04
N PHE A 9 24.55 -1.09 13.04
CA PHE A 9 23.32 -1.62 12.44
C PHE A 9 22.07 -1.41 13.30
N LEU A 10 22.17 -1.31 14.62
CA LEU A 10 21.00 -1.18 15.53
C LEU A 10 20.25 0.15 15.32
N PRO A 11 20.93 1.31 15.23
CA PRO A 11 20.30 2.58 14.85
C PRO A 11 19.69 2.53 13.44
N ASP A 12 20.38 1.87 12.49
CA ASP A 12 19.91 1.76 11.10
C ASP A 12 18.67 0.88 10.98
N ILE A 13 18.65 -0.28 11.63
CA ILE A 13 17.50 -1.20 11.66
C ILE A 13 16.32 -0.52 12.39
N GLY A 14 16.58 0.11 13.53
CA GLY A 14 15.57 0.79 14.33
C GLY A 14 14.95 2.00 13.62
N SER A 15 15.76 2.80 12.92
CA SER A 15 15.27 3.95 12.16
C SER A 15 14.36 3.52 11.02
N GLY A 16 14.73 2.47 10.27
CA GLY A 16 13.87 1.88 9.24
C GLY A 16 12.51 1.45 9.78
N PHE A 17 12.49 0.78 10.93
CA PHE A 17 11.24 0.38 11.58
C PHE A 17 10.37 1.58 11.99
N ILE A 18 10.96 2.60 12.63
CA ILE A 18 10.21 3.79 13.10
C ILE A 18 9.66 4.56 11.90
N ILE A 19 10.49 4.80 10.88
CA ILE A 19 10.10 5.49 9.64
C ILE A 19 8.99 4.71 8.94
N GLY A 20 9.18 3.40 8.77
CA GLY A 20 8.18 2.50 8.22
C GLY A 20 6.87 2.59 8.99
N PHE A 21 6.91 2.53 10.31
CA PHE A 21 5.73 2.61 11.17
C PHE A 21 4.95 3.92 11.01
N VAL A 22 5.62 5.07 11.02
CA VAL A 22 4.98 6.38 10.84
C VAL A 22 4.33 6.46 9.45
N ILE A 23 5.04 6.04 8.41
CA ILE A 23 4.53 6.06 7.03
C ILE A 23 3.36 5.10 6.88
N GLY A 24 3.44 3.88 7.42
CA GLY A 24 2.36 2.89 7.37
C GLY A 24 1.08 3.40 8.04
N TRP A 25 1.23 4.04 9.20
CA TRP A 25 0.10 4.65 9.91
C TRP A 25 -0.54 5.80 9.13
N ALA A 26 0.26 6.69 8.56
CA ALA A 26 -0.23 7.78 7.71
C ALA A 26 -0.90 7.26 6.43
N ALA A 27 -0.32 6.24 5.79
CA ALA A 27 -0.84 5.61 4.59
C ALA A 27 -2.25 5.05 4.80
N LYS A 28 -2.51 4.35 5.92
CA LYS A 28 -3.86 3.85 6.19
C LYS A 28 -4.89 4.95 6.36
N LYS A 29 -4.55 6.06 7.01
CA LYS A 29 -5.44 7.22 7.12
C LYS A 29 -5.74 7.83 5.75
N ALA A 30 -4.74 7.98 4.89
CA ALA A 30 -4.92 8.45 3.53
C ALA A 30 -5.83 7.52 2.72
N ILE A 31 -5.63 6.20 2.81
CA ILE A 31 -6.46 5.20 2.11
C ILE A 31 -7.92 5.29 2.54
N LYS A 32 -8.22 5.50 3.82
CA LYS A 32 -9.62 5.68 4.28
C LYS A 32 -10.30 6.87 3.57
N VAL A 33 -9.59 7.99 3.42
CA VAL A 33 -10.12 9.17 2.73
C VAL A 33 -10.28 8.91 1.23
N VAL A 34 -9.27 8.32 0.60
CA VAL A 34 -9.30 7.99 -0.84
C VAL A 34 -10.42 6.99 -1.14
N ALA A 35 -10.56 5.94 -0.33
CA ALA A 35 -11.63 4.95 -0.47
C ALA A 35 -13.02 5.57 -0.32
N PHE A 36 -13.18 6.53 0.60
CA PHE A 36 -14.44 7.27 0.74
C PHE A 36 -14.76 8.10 -0.51
N LEU A 37 -13.78 8.81 -1.07
CA LEU A 37 -13.95 9.58 -2.32
C LEU A 37 -14.28 8.69 -3.50
N ILE A 38 -13.57 7.58 -3.67
CA ILE A 38 -13.83 6.58 -4.72
C ILE A 38 -15.22 5.98 -4.55
N GLY A 39 -15.64 5.67 -3.32
CA GLY A 39 -16.96 5.13 -3.02
C GLY A 39 -18.07 6.09 -3.43
N ILE A 40 -17.97 7.37 -3.08
CA ILE A 40 -18.93 8.40 -3.50
C ILE A 40 -18.94 8.56 -5.02
N TYR A 41 -17.78 8.54 -5.66
CA TYR A 41 -17.67 8.65 -7.11
C TYR A 41 -18.37 7.49 -7.82
N ILE A 42 -18.08 6.25 -7.41
CA ILE A 42 -18.73 5.05 -7.95
C ILE A 42 -20.23 5.08 -7.67
N LEU A 43 -20.65 5.49 -6.46
CA LEU A 43 -22.06 5.62 -6.10
C LEU A 43 -22.79 6.64 -6.99
N SER A 44 -22.15 7.78 -7.28
CA SER A 44 -22.69 8.79 -8.19
C SER A 44 -22.86 8.25 -9.61
N LEU A 45 -21.86 7.53 -10.14
CA LEU A 45 -21.96 6.88 -11.46
C LEU A 45 -23.07 5.82 -11.51
N LEU A 46 -23.16 4.98 -10.48
CA LEU A 46 -24.22 3.96 -10.36
C LEU A 46 -25.61 4.59 -10.31
N TYR A 47 -25.77 5.69 -9.56
CA TYR A 47 -27.04 6.42 -9.50
C TYR A 47 -27.44 6.97 -10.87
N LEU A 48 -26.50 7.60 -11.56
CA LEU A 48 -26.71 8.17 -12.89
C LEU A 48 -27.02 7.08 -13.93
N ALA A 49 -26.41 5.90 -13.78
CA ALA A 49 -26.69 4.74 -14.61
C ALA A 49 -28.06 4.11 -14.35
N LYS A 50 -28.52 4.07 -13.10
CA LYS A 50 -29.87 3.58 -12.76
C LYS A 50 -30.99 4.44 -13.35
N ILE A 51 -30.77 5.76 -13.44
CA ILE A 51 -31.73 6.69 -14.07
C ILE A 51 -31.68 6.59 -15.60
N GLY A 52 -30.65 5.95 -16.16
CA GLY A 52 -30.47 5.81 -17.61
C GLY A 52 -29.75 6.98 -18.26
N VAL A 53 -29.15 7.89 -17.47
CA VAL A 53 -28.35 9.01 -18.01
C VAL A 53 -27.01 8.50 -18.55
N ILE A 54 -26.44 7.44 -17.96
CA ILE A 54 -25.18 6.81 -18.38
C ILE A 54 -25.39 5.29 -18.49
N SER A 55 -24.68 4.64 -19.43
CA SER A 55 -24.54 3.18 -19.43
C SER A 55 -23.15 2.80 -18.91
N ILE A 56 -23.09 1.96 -17.88
CA ILE A 56 -21.82 1.46 -17.34
C ILE A 56 -21.48 0.17 -18.06
N ASN A 57 -20.39 0.19 -18.84
CA ASN A 57 -19.83 -1.02 -19.42
C ASN A 57 -19.19 -1.88 -18.31
N LYS A 58 -19.78 -3.06 -18.07
CA LYS A 58 -19.38 -3.94 -16.96
C LYS A 58 -18.04 -4.61 -17.26
N GLU A 59 -17.75 -4.89 -18.53
CA GLU A 59 -16.52 -5.53 -18.99
C GLU A 59 -15.32 -4.59 -18.78
N ALA A 60 -15.47 -3.32 -19.15
CA ALA A 60 -14.47 -2.27 -18.94
C ALA A 60 -14.26 -2.02 -17.45
N PHE A 61 -15.33 -1.98 -16.64
CA PHE A 61 -15.20 -1.85 -15.19
C PHE A 61 -14.45 -3.04 -14.58
N SER A 62 -14.79 -4.27 -14.98
CA SER A 62 -14.09 -5.49 -14.55
C SER A 62 -12.62 -5.49 -14.98
N ALA A 63 -12.31 -5.05 -16.21
CA ALA A 63 -10.95 -4.93 -16.70
C ALA A 63 -10.14 -3.88 -15.91
N LEU A 64 -10.74 -2.76 -15.53
CA LEU A 64 -10.10 -1.76 -14.67
C LEU A 64 -9.77 -2.34 -13.29
N LEU A 65 -10.70 -3.11 -12.70
CA LEU A 65 -10.46 -3.81 -11.44
C LEU A 65 -9.33 -4.85 -11.58
N GLY A 66 -9.38 -5.69 -12.62
CA GLY A 66 -8.34 -6.69 -12.88
C GLY A 66 -6.96 -6.06 -13.11
N ASN A 67 -6.88 -4.93 -13.80
CA ASN A 67 -5.62 -4.19 -13.99
C ASN A 67 -5.08 -3.64 -12.66
N LEU A 68 -5.95 -3.16 -11.79
CA LEU A 68 -5.57 -2.70 -10.44
C LEU A 68 -5.05 -3.86 -9.59
N GLU A 69 -5.75 -5.00 -9.58
CA GLU A 69 -5.32 -6.22 -8.86
C GLU A 69 -3.96 -6.72 -9.36
N ASN A 70 -3.78 -6.84 -10.68
CA ASN A 70 -2.52 -7.25 -11.28
C ASN A 70 -1.38 -6.30 -10.92
N SER A 71 -1.64 -4.99 -10.92
CA SER A 71 -0.64 -3.99 -10.50
C SER A 71 -0.22 -4.21 -9.06
N LEU A 72 -1.18 -4.38 -8.13
CA LEU A 72 -0.90 -4.63 -6.72
C LEU A 72 -0.09 -5.92 -6.50
N LEU A 73 -0.38 -6.99 -7.25
CA LEU A 73 0.38 -8.24 -7.19
C LEU A 73 1.83 -8.06 -7.66
N VAL A 74 2.04 -7.41 -8.81
CA VAL A 74 3.39 -7.14 -9.35
C VAL A 74 4.21 -6.25 -8.41
N PHE A 75 3.59 -5.22 -7.82
CA PHE A 75 4.25 -4.39 -6.81
C PHE A 75 4.57 -5.17 -5.54
N GLY A 76 3.65 -6.03 -5.08
CA GLY A 76 3.86 -6.91 -3.94
C GLY A 76 5.08 -7.81 -4.14
N ASP A 77 5.16 -8.50 -5.27
CA ASP A 77 6.27 -9.40 -5.59
C ASP A 77 7.61 -8.65 -5.69
N LYS A 78 7.62 -7.45 -6.29
CA LYS A 78 8.83 -6.59 -6.35
C LYS A 78 9.31 -6.16 -4.96
N ILE A 79 8.38 -5.84 -4.05
CA ILE A 79 8.71 -5.47 -2.66
C ILE A 79 9.29 -6.68 -1.92
N ILE A 80 8.73 -7.88 -2.13
CA ILE A 80 9.25 -9.13 -1.58
C ILE A 80 10.61 -9.50 -2.22
N GLY A 81 10.92 -9.06 -3.44
CA GLY A 81 12.27 -9.21 -4.01
C GLY A 81 13.32 -8.35 -3.30
N LEU A 82 12.94 -7.13 -2.88
CA LEU A 82 13.89 -6.14 -2.35
C LEU A 82 14.39 -6.47 -0.92
N ILE A 83 13.64 -7.24 -0.13
CA ILE A 83 14.05 -7.68 1.23
C ILE A 83 15.34 -8.48 1.24
N HIS A 84 15.62 -9.25 0.18
CA HIS A 84 16.82 -10.08 0.11
C HIS A 84 18.09 -9.23 -0.07
N SER A 85 17.97 -7.96 -0.45
CA SER A 85 19.11 -7.10 -0.77
C SER A 85 19.46 -6.07 0.32
N PHE A 86 18.57 -5.73 1.27
CA PHE A 86 18.80 -4.60 2.17
C PHE A 86 18.20 -4.77 3.58
N SER A 87 19.06 -4.77 4.62
CA SER A 87 18.68 -4.91 6.05
C SER A 87 17.62 -3.89 6.50
N PHE A 88 17.75 -2.63 6.07
CA PHE A 88 16.79 -1.55 6.35
C PHE A 88 15.44 -1.76 5.64
N GLY A 89 15.40 -2.41 4.48
CA GLY A 89 14.16 -2.71 3.77
C GLY A 89 13.26 -3.64 4.58
N THR A 90 13.84 -4.67 5.20
CA THR A 90 13.11 -5.61 6.05
C THR A 90 12.52 -4.92 7.28
N SER A 91 13.30 -4.12 8.01
CA SER A 91 12.80 -3.41 9.19
C SER A 91 11.76 -2.35 8.84
N PHE A 92 11.95 -1.64 7.72
CA PHE A 92 10.97 -0.72 7.16
C PHE A 92 9.65 -1.40 6.85
N LEU A 93 9.64 -2.54 6.16
CA LEU A 93 8.40 -3.23 5.80
C LEU A 93 7.66 -3.78 7.03
N ILE A 94 8.39 -4.32 8.01
CA ILE A 94 7.78 -4.77 9.28
C ILE A 94 7.17 -3.56 10.01
N GLY A 95 7.93 -2.46 10.11
CA GLY A 95 7.45 -1.20 10.69
C GLY A 95 6.20 -0.70 9.96
N PHE A 96 6.27 -0.60 8.63
CA PHE A 96 5.17 -0.20 7.76
C PHE A 96 3.94 -1.07 7.94
N GLY A 97 4.08 -2.40 7.92
CA GLY A 97 2.97 -3.32 8.11
C GLY A 97 2.29 -3.15 9.47
N LEU A 98 3.06 -2.94 10.55
CA LEU A 98 2.52 -2.71 11.89
C LEU A 98 1.87 -1.33 12.03
N GLY A 99 2.50 -0.28 11.49
CA GLY A 99 1.95 1.07 11.45
C GLY A 99 0.66 1.11 10.66
N PHE A 100 0.65 0.45 9.51
CA PHE A 100 -0.54 0.26 8.67
C PHE A 100 -1.62 -0.48 9.43
N LYS A 101 -1.35 -1.60 10.12
CA LYS A 101 -2.40 -2.30 10.89
C LYS A 101 -3.02 -1.41 11.99
N LYS A 102 -2.23 -0.54 12.63
CA LYS A 102 -2.71 0.33 13.73
C LYS A 102 -3.51 1.57 13.28
N GLY A 103 -3.35 2.06 12.05
CA GLY A 103 -4.06 3.26 11.54
C GLY A 103 -5.57 3.08 11.37
#